data_AF-A0A0F9TN77-F1
#
_entry.id   AF-A0A0F9TN77-F1
#
_cell.length_a   1.000
_cell.length_b   1.000
_cell.length_c   1.000
_cell.angle_alpha   90.00
_cell.angle_beta   90.00
_cell.angle_gamma   90.00
#
_symmetry.space_group_name_H-M   'P 1'
#
loop_
_entity.id
_entity.type
_entity.pdbx_description
1 polymer ?
#
loop_
_entity_poly.entity_id
_entity_poly.type
_entity_poly.pdbx_seq_one_letter_code
_entity_poly.pdbx_strand_id
1 'polypeptide(L)'
;MGKLRELIKKGARLNADTVLFKVLSDPAIRSAAVKFIRDDQLFRRGVNADDVIIGRYSIATEKITGGLKKAGDPFNFTDTGVFRRSIRADAVKGVGLVTSADTVKRATDFRDRGLTVDLLDKYGENIIELTTENTQDLGQAFILAKLQNQIRRELGIQPV
;
A
#
# COMPACT_ATOMS: atom_id res chain seq x y z
N MET A 1 -19.07 31.59 27.16
CA MET A 1 -19.95 31.38 25.98
C MET A 1 -19.29 31.65 24.63
N GLY A 2 -18.58 32.77 24.42
CA GLY A 2 -17.97 33.09 23.10
C GLY A 2 -16.98 32.04 22.55
N LYS A 3 -16.03 31.58 23.36
CA LYS A 3 -15.04 30.56 22.96
C LYS A 3 -15.69 29.23 22.57
N LEU A 4 -16.72 28.79 23.31
CA LEU A 4 -17.47 27.58 23.01
C LEU A 4 -18.23 27.71 21.68
N ARG A 5 -18.88 28.86 21.43
CA ARG A 5 -19.56 29.15 20.16
C ARG A 5 -18.59 29.15 18.98
N GLU A 6 -17.38 29.70 19.14
CA GLU A 6 -16.34 29.66 18.11
C GLU A 6 -15.84 28.24 17.85
N LEU A 7 -15.65 27.43 18.89
CA LEU A 7 -15.26 26.03 18.74
C LEU A 7 -16.31 25.21 17.98
N ILE A 8 -17.61 25.42 18.28
CA ILE A 8 -18.72 24.79 17.55
C ILE A 8 -18.71 25.22 16.07
N LYS A 9 -18.50 26.52 15.77
CA LYS A 9 -18.41 27.01 14.38
C LYS A 9 -17.24 26.40 13.62
N LYS A 10 -16.07 26.23 14.26
CA LYS A 10 -14.92 25.55 13.64
C LYS A 10 -15.21 24.07 13.40
N GLY A 11 -15.84 23.41 14.39
CA GLY A 11 -16.34 22.04 14.28
C GLY A 11 -17.26 21.84 13.08
N ALA A 12 -18.24 22.72 12.91
CA ALA A 12 -19.18 22.66 11.79
C ALA A 12 -18.55 22.91 10.41
N ARG A 13 -17.33 23.48 10.36
CA ARG A 13 -16.58 23.76 9.13
C ARG A 13 -15.46 22.75 8.85
N LEU A 14 -15.26 21.77 9.73
CA LEU A 14 -14.27 20.72 9.51
C LEU A 14 -14.62 19.92 8.27
N ASN A 15 -13.68 19.83 7.33
CA ASN A 15 -13.81 19.05 6.12
C ASN A 15 -12.95 17.80 6.25
N ALA A 16 -13.60 16.63 6.30
CA ALA A 16 -12.95 15.34 6.50
C ALA A 16 -11.87 15.08 5.44
N ASP A 17 -12.16 15.34 4.16
CA ASP A 17 -11.22 15.11 3.06
C ASP A 17 -9.95 15.94 3.19
N THR A 18 -10.08 17.20 3.64
CA THR A 18 -8.94 18.10 3.83
C THR A 18 -8.08 17.65 4.99
N VAL A 19 -8.70 17.24 6.10
CA VAL A 19 -7.97 16.70 7.25
C VAL A 19 -7.27 15.40 6.88
N LEU A 20 -7.99 14.47 6.27
CA LEU A 20 -7.46 13.17 5.87
C LEU A 20 -6.34 13.32 4.85
N PHE A 21 -6.50 14.18 3.84
CA PHE A 21 -5.46 14.49 2.88
C PHE A 21 -4.18 15.03 3.54
N LYS A 22 -4.31 15.96 4.50
CA LYS A 22 -3.14 16.50 5.24
C LYS A 22 -2.41 15.40 6.03
N VAL A 23 -3.15 14.49 6.65
CA VAL A 23 -2.58 13.37 7.42
C VAL A 23 -1.89 12.38 6.49
N LEU A 24 -2.59 11.92 5.45
CA LEU A 24 -2.06 10.91 4.52
C LEU A 24 -0.91 11.44 3.65
N SER A 25 -0.76 12.76 3.52
CA SER A 25 0.38 13.39 2.84
C SER A 25 1.71 13.20 3.59
N ASP A 26 1.66 12.79 4.86
CA ASP A 26 2.85 12.51 5.66
C ASP A 26 3.72 11.43 4.99
N PRO A 27 5.00 11.73 4.67
CA PRO A 27 5.90 10.77 4.04
C PRO A 27 6.05 9.46 4.82
N ALA A 28 5.95 9.48 6.15
CA ALA A 28 6.07 8.28 6.97
C ALA A 28 4.87 7.34 6.77
N ILE A 29 3.65 7.87 6.64
CA ILE A 29 2.45 7.06 6.34
C ILE A 29 2.59 6.44 4.95
N ARG A 30 2.96 7.24 3.94
CA ARG A 30 3.10 6.76 2.55
C ARG A 30 4.20 5.70 2.44
N SER A 31 5.34 5.93 3.09
CA SER A 31 6.44 4.97 3.14
C SER A 31 6.05 3.67 3.85
N ALA A 32 5.32 3.76 4.97
CA ALA A 32 4.83 2.58 5.68
C ALA A 32 3.87 1.74 4.82
N ALA A 33 2.92 2.37 4.13
CA ALA A 33 2.01 1.68 3.21
C ALA A 33 2.79 0.93 2.10
N VAL A 34 3.74 1.61 1.44
CA VAL A 34 4.59 1.00 0.41
C VAL A 34 5.39 -0.17 0.99
N LYS A 35 5.92 -0.04 2.21
CA LYS A 35 6.66 -1.11 2.89
C LYS A 35 5.79 -2.33 3.17
N PHE A 36 4.56 -2.14 3.65
CA PHE A 36 3.62 -3.24 3.87
C PHE A 36 3.29 -3.99 2.58
N ILE A 37 2.99 -3.27 1.50
CA ILE A 37 2.73 -3.89 0.20
C ILE A 37 3.96 -4.68 -0.28
N ARG A 38 5.14 -4.04 -0.29
CA ARG A 38 6.36 -4.64 -0.84
C ARG A 38 6.91 -5.79 -0.02
N ASP A 39 7.10 -5.56 1.27
CA ASP A 39 7.95 -6.39 2.11
C ASP A 39 7.13 -7.42 2.86
N ASP A 40 5.96 -7.04 3.36
CA ASP A 40 5.06 -7.97 4.02
C ASP A 40 4.26 -8.81 3.01
N GLN A 41 3.40 -8.16 2.22
CA GLN A 41 2.42 -8.86 1.39
C GLN A 41 3.09 -9.58 0.22
N LEU A 42 3.80 -8.84 -0.63
CA LEU A 42 4.33 -9.39 -1.87
C LEU A 42 5.57 -10.27 -1.63
N PHE A 43 6.46 -9.87 -0.73
CA PHE A 43 7.72 -10.59 -0.53
C PHE A 43 7.64 -11.71 0.50
N ARG A 44 7.20 -11.40 1.72
CA ARG A 44 7.18 -12.37 2.82
C ARG A 44 6.07 -13.40 2.65
N ARG A 45 4.89 -12.96 2.20
CA ARG A 45 3.67 -13.79 2.16
C ARG A 45 3.30 -14.25 0.75
N GLY A 46 3.60 -13.46 -0.28
CA GLY A 46 3.22 -13.73 -1.66
C GLY A 46 1.71 -13.66 -1.90
N VAL A 47 1.03 -12.73 -1.23
CA VAL A 47 -0.44 -12.56 -1.27
C VAL A 47 -0.86 -11.22 -1.84
N ASN A 48 -2.07 -11.15 -2.38
CA ASN A 48 -2.74 -9.91 -2.76
C ASN A 48 -3.48 -9.28 -1.55
N ALA A 49 -4.22 -8.19 -1.79
CA ALA A 49 -4.96 -7.50 -0.74
C ALA A 49 -6.09 -8.32 -0.08
N ASP A 50 -6.58 -9.38 -0.74
CA ASP A 50 -7.58 -10.30 -0.18
C ASP A 50 -6.95 -11.45 0.61
N ASP A 51 -5.66 -11.36 0.94
CA ASP A 51 -4.87 -12.42 1.57
C ASP A 51 -4.80 -13.73 0.75
N VAL A 52 -5.08 -13.65 -0.56
CA VAL A 52 -5.00 -14.79 -1.48
C VAL A 52 -3.60 -14.89 -2.08
N ILE A 53 -3.05 -16.09 -2.10
CA ILE A 53 -1.75 -16.38 -2.72
C ILE A 53 -1.83 -16.12 -4.23
N ILE A 54 -0.97 -15.21 -4.71
CA ILE A 54 -1.00 -14.73 -6.11
C ILE A 54 -0.63 -15.84 -7.11
N GLY A 55 0.24 -16.75 -6.68
CA GLY A 55 0.68 -17.89 -7.46
C GLY A 55 1.80 -18.65 -6.76
N ARG A 56 2.15 -19.82 -7.29
CA ARG A 56 3.18 -20.69 -6.72
C ARG A 56 4.20 -21.11 -7.77
N TYR A 57 5.46 -21.25 -7.36
CA TYR A 57 6.51 -21.74 -8.23
C TYR A 57 6.30 -23.20 -8.60
N SER A 58 6.64 -23.54 -9.85
CA SER A 58 6.54 -24.91 -10.36
C SER A 58 7.83 -25.69 -10.14
N ILE A 59 7.76 -27.02 -10.23
CA ILE A 59 8.96 -27.90 -10.24
C ILE A 59 9.94 -27.50 -11.35
N ALA A 60 9.43 -27.08 -12.51
CA ALA A 60 10.29 -26.60 -13.60
C ALA A 60 11.07 -25.33 -13.20
N THR A 61 10.40 -24.39 -12.52
CA THR A 61 11.02 -23.16 -12.01
C THR A 61 12.12 -23.47 -10.99
N GLU A 62 11.87 -24.42 -10.08
CA GLU A 62 12.86 -24.84 -9.09
C GLU A 62 14.11 -25.44 -9.74
N LYS A 63 13.94 -26.35 -10.69
CA LYS A 63 15.05 -26.96 -11.44
C LYS A 63 15.88 -25.91 -12.18
N ILE A 64 15.23 -24.96 -12.86
CA ILE A 64 15.91 -23.90 -13.62
C ILE A 64 16.69 -22.95 -12.71
N THR A 65 16.15 -22.65 -11.52
CA THR A 65 16.77 -21.73 -10.57
C THR A 65 17.74 -22.41 -9.60
N GLY A 66 17.98 -23.72 -9.74
CA GLY A 66 18.85 -24.46 -8.83
C GLY A 66 18.36 -24.47 -7.38
N GLY A 67 17.04 -24.43 -7.17
CA GLY A 67 16.43 -24.43 -5.82
C GLY A 67 16.23 -23.06 -5.18
N LEU A 68 16.62 -21.96 -5.83
CA LEU A 68 16.38 -20.59 -5.29
C LEU A 68 14.89 -20.24 -5.21
N LYS A 69 14.07 -20.77 -6.12
CA LYS A 69 12.61 -20.65 -6.12
C LYS A 69 11.98 -22.03 -6.00
N LYS A 70 11.65 -22.46 -4.78
CA LYS A 70 11.18 -23.84 -4.53
C LYS A 70 9.76 -24.07 -5.02
N ALA A 71 9.50 -25.26 -5.55
CA ALA A 71 8.16 -25.60 -6.02
C ALA A 71 7.15 -25.59 -4.86
N GLY A 72 5.97 -25.02 -5.12
CA GLY A 72 4.92 -24.85 -4.11
C GLY A 72 5.05 -23.56 -3.29
N ASP A 73 6.22 -22.93 -3.22
CA ASP A 73 6.37 -21.65 -2.53
C ASP A 73 5.62 -20.54 -3.28
N PRO A 74 4.98 -19.59 -2.56
CA PRO A 74 4.37 -18.42 -3.15
C PRO A 74 5.35 -17.57 -3.97
N PHE A 75 4.83 -16.90 -5.00
CA PHE A 75 5.59 -15.87 -5.71
C PHE A 75 5.94 -14.72 -4.76
N ASN A 76 7.23 -14.37 -4.70
CA ASN A 76 7.75 -13.36 -3.78
C ASN A 76 8.23 -12.07 -4.46
N PHE A 77 8.02 -11.94 -5.78
CA PHE A 77 8.29 -10.73 -6.58
C PHE A 77 9.71 -10.14 -6.40
N THR A 78 10.68 -10.97 -6.04
CA THR A 78 12.08 -10.56 -5.84
C THR A 78 12.78 -10.22 -7.14
N ASP A 79 12.42 -10.91 -8.21
CA ASP A 79 12.96 -10.76 -9.57
C ASP A 79 12.17 -9.75 -10.41
N THR A 80 11.16 -9.10 -9.84
CA THR A 80 10.42 -7.99 -10.46
C THR A 80 10.95 -6.66 -9.92
N GLY A 81 12.27 -6.49 -9.86
CA GLY A 81 12.91 -5.37 -9.16
C GLY A 81 12.44 -3.98 -9.62
N VAL A 82 12.13 -3.79 -10.91
CA VAL A 82 11.58 -2.52 -11.42
C VAL A 82 10.16 -2.29 -10.88
N PHE A 83 9.25 -3.25 -11.06
CA PHE A 83 7.90 -3.20 -10.50
C PHE A 83 7.91 -2.99 -8.99
N ARG A 84 8.73 -3.76 -8.26
CA ARG A 84 8.83 -3.60 -6.82
C ARG A 84 9.25 -2.18 -6.52
N ARG A 85 10.34 -1.67 -7.12
CA ARG A 85 10.87 -0.31 -6.88
C ARG A 85 9.96 0.83 -7.36
N SER A 86 9.01 0.59 -8.24
CA SER A 86 8.08 1.59 -8.74
C SER A 86 6.81 1.75 -7.91
N ILE A 87 6.50 0.80 -7.01
CA ILE A 87 5.37 0.92 -6.08
C ILE A 87 5.50 2.20 -5.26
N ARG A 88 4.47 3.03 -5.32
CA ARG A 88 4.31 4.28 -4.57
C ARG A 88 2.89 4.39 -4.02
N ALA A 89 2.76 5.14 -2.93
CA ALA A 89 1.49 5.50 -2.34
C ALA A 89 1.40 7.03 -2.30
N ASP A 90 0.30 7.59 -2.78
CA ASP A 90 0.07 9.02 -2.86
C ASP A 90 -1.26 9.39 -2.21
N ALA A 91 -1.28 10.49 -1.46
CA ALA A 91 -2.51 11.02 -0.88
C ALA A 91 -3.28 11.80 -1.96
N VAL A 92 -4.55 11.47 -2.15
CA VAL A 92 -5.45 12.11 -3.10
C VAL A 92 -6.63 12.67 -2.33
N LYS A 93 -6.83 13.99 -2.41
CA LYS A 93 -7.91 14.67 -1.69
C LYS A 93 -9.27 14.16 -2.18
N GLY A 94 -10.13 13.77 -1.24
CA GLY A 94 -11.46 13.21 -1.52
C GLY A 94 -11.45 11.72 -1.90
N VAL A 95 -10.28 11.08 -1.95
CA VAL A 95 -10.15 9.64 -2.25
C VAL A 95 -9.48 8.91 -1.09
N GLY A 96 -8.33 9.40 -0.62
CA GLY A 96 -7.55 8.75 0.43
C GLY A 96 -6.14 8.43 -0.04
N LEU A 97 -5.63 7.27 0.34
CA LEU A 97 -4.31 6.80 -0.08
C LEU A 97 -4.46 5.92 -1.32
N VAL A 98 -3.85 6.32 -2.42
CA VAL A 98 -3.90 5.61 -3.71
C VAL A 98 -2.52 5.04 -4.00
N THR A 99 -2.47 3.77 -4.37
CA THR A 99 -1.23 3.09 -4.75
C THR A 99 -1.10 3.02 -6.26
N SER A 100 0.14 3.03 -6.75
CA SER A 100 0.44 2.83 -8.17
C SER A 100 1.83 2.23 -8.33
N ALA A 101 2.07 1.58 -9.47
CA ALA A 101 3.36 1.00 -9.81
C ALA A 101 3.55 0.98 -11.35
N ASP A 102 4.79 0.89 -11.78
CA ASP A 102 5.13 0.48 -13.16
C ASP A 102 5.02 -1.03 -13.25
N THR A 103 3.96 -1.51 -13.92
CA THR A 103 3.51 -2.89 -13.92
C THR A 103 3.92 -3.65 -15.17
N VAL A 104 4.45 -2.95 -16.17
CA VAL A 104 4.89 -3.53 -17.43
C VAL A 104 6.28 -4.13 -17.26
N LYS A 105 6.38 -5.45 -17.40
CA LYS A 105 7.64 -6.19 -17.29
C LYS A 105 7.92 -6.98 -18.57
N ARG A 106 9.18 -6.98 -19.00
CA ARG A 106 9.67 -8.00 -19.94
C ARG A 106 9.83 -9.33 -19.22
N ALA A 107 8.99 -10.30 -19.55
CA ALA A 107 8.96 -11.59 -18.90
C ALA A 107 10.22 -12.40 -19.23
N THR A 108 10.80 -12.98 -18.18
CA THR A 108 12.00 -13.82 -18.22
C THR A 108 11.69 -15.27 -17.83
N ASP A 109 10.46 -15.53 -17.38
CA ASP A 109 9.96 -16.86 -17.07
C ASP A 109 9.81 -17.69 -18.35
N PHE A 110 9.87 -19.01 -18.22
CA PHE A 110 9.95 -19.90 -19.38
C PHE A 110 8.70 -19.85 -20.27
N ARG A 111 7.53 -19.58 -19.70
CA ARG A 111 6.26 -19.53 -20.44
C ARG A 111 6.08 -18.25 -21.24
N ASP A 112 6.48 -17.10 -20.68
CA ASP A 112 6.24 -15.80 -21.29
C ASP A 112 7.56 -15.14 -21.74
N ARG A 113 8.64 -15.92 -21.89
CA ARG A 113 9.99 -15.40 -22.17
C ARG A 113 9.99 -14.50 -23.40
N GLY A 114 10.44 -13.26 -23.20
CA GLY A 114 10.57 -12.27 -24.27
C GLY A 114 9.31 -11.45 -24.54
N LEU A 115 8.18 -11.81 -23.93
CA LEU A 115 6.95 -11.03 -23.97
C LEU A 115 7.01 -9.84 -23.02
N THR A 116 6.25 -8.81 -23.36
CA THR A 116 5.92 -7.72 -22.44
C THR A 116 4.60 -8.09 -21.75
N VAL A 117 4.60 -8.13 -20.43
CA VAL A 117 3.47 -8.56 -19.60
C VAL A 117 3.13 -7.44 -18.62
N ASP A 118 1.85 -7.09 -18.51
CA ASP A 118 1.36 -6.26 -17.40
C ASP A 118 1.06 -7.16 -16.19
N LEU A 119 1.63 -6.81 -15.05
CA LEU A 119 1.47 -7.58 -13.81
C LEU A 119 0.07 -7.45 -13.22
N LEU A 120 -0.65 -6.34 -13.43
CA LEU A 120 -2.03 -6.20 -12.95
C LEU A 120 -2.99 -7.01 -13.83
N ASP A 121 -2.76 -7.05 -15.14
CA ASP A 121 -3.56 -7.91 -16.03
C ASP A 121 -3.37 -9.40 -15.69
N LYS A 122 -2.13 -9.79 -15.33
CA LYS A 122 -1.80 -11.19 -15.05
C LYS A 122 -2.25 -11.65 -13.66
N TYR A 123 -2.18 -10.77 -12.66
CA TYR A 123 -2.35 -11.16 -11.25
C TYR A 123 -3.47 -10.41 -10.51
N GLY A 124 -4.11 -9.43 -11.16
CA GLY A 124 -5.15 -8.58 -10.58
C GLY A 124 -4.63 -7.22 -10.11
N GLU A 125 -5.50 -6.21 -10.15
CA GLU A 125 -5.20 -4.85 -9.68
C GLU A 125 -4.90 -4.81 -8.17
N ASN A 126 -5.49 -5.72 -7.40
CA ASN A 126 -5.39 -5.79 -5.94
C ASN A 126 -4.02 -6.27 -5.41
N ILE A 127 -3.03 -6.57 -6.26
CA ILE A 127 -1.68 -6.96 -5.81
C ILE A 127 -0.88 -5.79 -5.23
N ILE A 128 -1.26 -4.55 -5.55
CA ILE A 128 -0.63 -3.33 -5.03
C ILE A 128 -1.50 -2.59 -4.01
N GLU A 129 -2.62 -3.18 -3.61
CA GLU A 129 -3.45 -2.66 -2.54
C GLU A 129 -3.01 -3.23 -1.19
N LEU A 130 -3.36 -2.55 -0.10
CA LEU A 130 -3.08 -3.05 1.25
C LEU A 130 -4.09 -4.14 1.60
N THR A 131 -3.62 -5.18 2.29
CA THR A 131 -4.53 -6.13 2.94
C THR A 131 -5.36 -5.44 4.02
N THR A 132 -6.45 -6.09 4.43
CA THR A 132 -7.26 -5.61 5.55
C THR A 132 -6.41 -5.45 6.82
N GLU A 133 -5.57 -6.44 7.13
CA GLU A 133 -4.64 -6.41 8.26
C GLU A 133 -3.67 -5.21 8.17
N ASN A 134 -2.96 -5.04 7.04
CA ASN A 134 -2.01 -3.95 6.90
C ASN A 134 -2.67 -2.57 6.87
N THR A 135 -3.92 -2.48 6.41
CA THR A 135 -4.72 -1.24 6.48
C THR A 135 -5.02 -0.88 7.93
N GLN A 136 -5.39 -1.86 8.75
CA GLN A 136 -5.63 -1.66 10.19
C GLN A 136 -4.34 -1.26 10.91
N ASP A 137 -3.22 -1.95 10.63
CA ASP A 137 -1.92 -1.65 11.22
C ASP A 137 -1.43 -0.25 10.85
N LEU A 138 -1.57 0.15 9.58
CA LEU A 138 -1.26 1.51 9.14
C LEU A 138 -2.14 2.54 9.87
N GLY A 139 -3.43 2.24 10.00
CA GLY A 139 -4.41 3.03 10.72
C GLY A 139 -3.99 3.29 12.17
N GLN A 140 -3.71 2.22 12.91
CA GLN A 140 -3.39 2.26 14.33
C GLN A 140 -2.01 2.87 14.60
N ALA A 141 -0.98 2.41 13.88
CA ALA A 141 0.39 2.76 14.19
C ALA A 141 0.81 4.15 13.65
N PHE A 142 0.21 4.61 12.54
CA PHE A 142 0.68 5.83 11.87
C PHE A 142 -0.40 6.92 11.74
N ILE A 143 -1.66 6.55 11.50
CA ILE A 143 -2.70 7.51 11.11
C ILE A 143 -3.43 8.07 12.33
N LEU A 144 -3.86 7.24 13.28
CA LEU A 144 -4.82 7.65 14.32
C LEU A 144 -4.35 8.85 15.15
N ALA A 145 -3.14 8.79 15.70
CA ALA A 145 -2.59 9.88 16.51
C ALA A 145 -2.41 11.17 15.69
N LYS A 146 -1.94 11.05 14.44
CA LYS A 146 -1.78 12.20 13.53
C LYS A 146 -3.13 12.81 13.16
N LEU A 147 -4.15 11.98 12.94
CA LEU A 147 -5.50 12.40 12.64
C LEU A 147 -6.11 13.18 13.81
N GLN A 148 -6.02 12.64 15.03
CA GLN A 148 -6.50 13.32 16.23
C GLN A 148 -5.78 14.66 16.43
N ASN A 149 -4.46 14.70 16.27
CA ASN A 149 -3.68 15.92 16.39
C ASN A 149 -3.99 16.93 15.27
N GLN A 150 -4.27 16.48 14.05
CA GLN A 150 -4.68 17.36 12.98
C GLN A 150 -6.06 17.97 13.25
N ILE A 151 -7.03 17.17 13.69
CA ILE A 151 -8.37 17.67 14.07
C ILE A 151 -8.26 18.73 15.18
N ARG A 152 -7.44 18.46 16.21
CA ARG A 152 -7.20 19.44 17.29
C ARG A 152 -6.62 20.75 16.75
N ARG A 153 -5.66 20.68 15.84
CA ARG A 153 -5.07 21.87 15.19
C ARG A 153 -6.11 22.67 14.41
N GLU A 154 -6.96 22.02 13.61
CA GLU A 154 -8.05 22.70 12.89
C GLU A 154 -9.05 23.38 13.84
N LEU A 155 -9.29 22.77 15.01
CA LEU A 155 -10.14 23.35 16.06
C LEU A 155 -9.44 24.46 16.87
N GLY A 156 -8.12 24.61 16.77
CA GLY A 156 -7.32 25.52 17.59
C GLY A 156 -7.12 25.04 19.03
N ILE A 157 -7.14 23.72 19.24
CA ILE A 157 -6.85 23.05 20.51
C ILE A 157 -5.38 22.64 20.50
N GLN A 158 -4.69 22.76 21.64
CA GLN A 158 -3.30 22.31 21.74
C GLN A 158 -3.19 20.79 21.45
N PRO A 159 -2.19 20.37 20.63
CA PRO A 159 -1.90 18.95 20.43
C PRO A 159 -1.40 18.30 21.73
N VAL A 160 -1.54 16.98 21.81
CA VAL A 160 -0.96 16.15 22.89
C VAL A 160 0.27 15.43 22.34
#